data_AF-A0A8R1XSN3-F1
#
_entry.id   AF-A0A8R1XSN3-F1
#
_cell.length_a   1.000
_cell.length_b   1.000
_cell.length_c   1.000
_cell.angle_alpha   90.00
_cell.angle_beta   90.00
_cell.angle_gamma   90.00
#
_symmetry.space_group_name_H-M   'P 1'
#
loop_
_entity.id
_entity.type
_entity.pdbx_description
1 polymer ?
#
loop_
_entity_poly.entity_id
_entity_poly.type
_entity_poly.pdbx_seq_one_letter_code
_entity_poly.pdbx_strand_id
1 'polypeptide(L)'
;MNDDFDVTMNYKQQTNLNLSSEESKRLSLLNEGERIGNVELNLNNFQNISIDEPINGYLTITNNSLSEQTINAQIQIDLTSYTGLVITHIYLIEKSLIIQSKQSMLIMR
;
A
#
# COMPACT_ATOMS: atom_id res chain seq x y z
N MET A 1 27.88 -10.81 15.56
CA MET A 1 26.43 -10.87 15.28
C MET A 1 25.84 -9.66 15.97
N ASN A 2 25.64 -8.57 15.24
CA ASN A 2 24.85 -7.45 15.75
C ASN A 2 23.43 -7.76 15.30
N ASP A 3 22.62 -8.24 16.22
CA ASP A 3 21.20 -8.43 15.98
C ASP A 3 20.60 -7.05 15.72
N ASP A 4 19.92 -6.89 14.60
CA ASP A 4 19.16 -5.68 14.30
C ASP A 4 17.97 -5.65 15.28
N PHE A 5 18.02 -4.73 16.25
CA PHE A 5 16.98 -4.61 17.25
C PHE A 5 15.88 -3.70 16.70
N ASP A 6 14.71 -4.28 16.44
CA ASP A 6 13.53 -3.51 16.08
C ASP A 6 13.06 -2.66 17.29
N VAL A 7 13.38 -1.38 17.25
CA VAL A 7 12.98 -0.38 18.25
C VAL A 7 11.67 0.32 17.87
N THR A 8 10.97 -0.10 16.81
CA THR A 8 9.71 0.54 16.36
C THR A 8 8.70 0.62 17.51
N MET A 9 8.63 -0.43 18.34
CA MET A 9 7.75 -0.49 19.52
C MET A 9 8.12 0.51 20.63
N ASN A 10 9.34 1.04 20.65
CA ASN A 10 9.73 2.07 21.61
C ASN A 10 9.15 3.45 21.23
N TYR A 11 8.85 3.65 19.95
CA TYR A 11 8.34 4.93 19.43
C TYR A 11 6.85 4.90 19.14
N LYS A 12 6.28 3.73 18.82
CA LYS A 12 4.84 3.54 18.64
C LYS A 12 4.26 3.01 19.95
N GLN A 13 3.54 3.85 20.70
CA GLN A 13 2.66 3.34 21.75
C GLN A 13 1.78 2.25 21.15
N GLN A 14 1.78 1.06 21.75
CA GLN A 14 0.82 0.02 21.39
C GLN A 14 -0.56 0.66 21.35
N THR A 15 -1.23 0.55 20.21
CA THR A 15 -2.63 0.92 20.04
C THR A 15 -3.59 0.02 20.84
N ASN A 16 -3.07 -0.72 21.83
CA ASN A 16 -3.80 -1.49 22.85
C ASN A 16 -3.99 -0.68 24.14
N LEU A 17 -4.09 0.64 24.05
CA LEU A 17 -4.53 1.44 25.18
C LEU A 17 -6.05 1.31 25.29
N ASN A 18 -6.54 1.15 26.52
CA ASN A 18 -7.94 1.22 26.93
C ASN A 18 -8.52 2.61 26.58
N LEU A 19 -8.63 2.89 25.29
CA LEU A 19 -9.19 4.11 24.76
C LEU A 19 -10.68 4.05 25.05
N SER A 20 -11.21 5.15 25.58
CA SER A 20 -12.65 5.32 25.68
C SER A 20 -13.29 5.07 24.31
N SER A 21 -14.57 4.66 24.25
CA SER A 21 -15.28 4.44 22.99
C SER A 21 -15.13 5.61 21.99
N GLU A 22 -14.91 6.82 22.48
CA GLU A 22 -14.67 8.03 21.67
C GLU A 22 -13.24 8.09 21.11
N GLU A 23 -12.24 7.73 21.91
CA GLU A 23 -10.84 7.71 21.49
C GLU A 23 -10.52 6.51 20.59
N SER A 24 -11.19 5.36 20.79
CA SER A 24 -11.14 4.24 19.86
C SER A 24 -11.73 4.61 18.50
N LYS A 25 -12.80 5.42 18.46
CA LYS A 25 -13.38 5.95 17.21
C LYS A 25 -12.42 6.93 16.51
N ARG A 26 -11.66 7.72 17.27
CA ARG A 26 -10.67 8.65 16.71
C ARG A 26 -9.41 7.94 16.22
N LEU A 27 -8.96 6.90 16.91
CA LEU A 27 -7.85 6.06 16.44
C LEU A 27 -8.28 5.09 15.34
N SER A 28 -9.52 4.61 15.30
CA SER A 28 -10.03 3.86 14.15
C SER A 28 -10.10 4.75 12.92
N LEU A 29 -10.47 6.03 13.05
CA LEU A 29 -10.40 7.01 11.94
C LEU A 29 -8.98 7.29 11.41
N LEU A 30 -7.93 6.99 12.19
CA LEU A 30 -6.54 7.30 11.84
C LEU A 30 -5.69 6.05 11.53
N ASN A 31 -6.08 4.87 12.02
CA ASN A 31 -5.38 3.59 11.81
C ASN A 31 -6.18 2.59 10.97
N GLU A 32 -7.50 2.73 10.86
CA GLU A 32 -8.11 2.39 9.60
C GLU A 32 -7.72 3.57 8.72
N GLY A 33 -6.71 3.38 7.87
CA GLY A 33 -6.76 4.04 6.58
C GLY A 33 -8.15 3.70 6.09
N GLU A 34 -9.05 4.65 6.30
CA GLU A 34 -10.48 4.50 6.27
C GLU A 34 -10.71 3.61 5.06
N ARG A 35 -11.32 2.42 5.23
CA ARG A 35 -11.70 1.59 4.07
C ARG A 35 -12.81 2.36 3.31
N ILE A 36 -12.54 3.61 2.93
CA ILE A 36 -13.25 4.48 1.99
C ILE A 36 -12.96 3.88 0.64
N GLY A 37 -13.56 2.72 0.40
CA GLY A 37 -13.22 1.99 -0.78
C GLY A 37 -13.61 0.56 -0.64
N ASN A 38 -14.53 0.18 -1.51
CA ASN A 38 -14.65 -1.19 -1.94
C ASN A 38 -13.48 -1.62 -2.84
N VAL A 39 -12.39 -0.87 -2.92
CA VAL A 39 -11.24 -1.14 -3.76
C VAL A 39 -10.00 -1.13 -2.87
N GLU A 40 -9.22 -2.19 -2.92
CA GLU A 40 -7.98 -2.37 -2.15
C GLU A 40 -6.82 -2.52 -3.13
N LEU A 41 -5.70 -1.85 -2.85
CA LEU A 41 -4.48 -1.90 -3.65
C LEU A 41 -3.33 -2.46 -2.81
N ASN A 42 -2.69 -3.53 -3.30
CA ASN A 42 -1.59 -4.20 -2.62
C ASN A 42 -0.37 -4.34 -3.55
N LEU A 43 0.78 -3.81 -3.12
CA LEU A 43 2.07 -4.01 -3.78
C LEU A 43 2.73 -5.29 -3.23
N ASN A 44 3.08 -6.20 -4.13
CA ASN A 44 3.60 -7.52 -3.78
C ASN A 44 4.93 -7.81 -4.49
N ASN A 45 5.74 -8.65 -3.86
CA ASN A 45 7.02 -9.16 -4.39
C ASN A 45 8.12 -8.12 -4.65
N PHE A 46 8.04 -6.91 -4.09
CA PHE A 46 9.14 -5.95 -4.10
C PHE A 46 10.20 -6.31 -3.03
N GLN A 47 10.87 -7.44 -3.22
CA GLN A 47 11.89 -7.98 -2.31
C GLN A 47 13.18 -8.29 -3.09
N ASN A 48 14.32 -8.31 -2.38
CA ASN A 48 15.63 -8.65 -2.95
C ASN A 48 15.98 -7.86 -4.22
N ILE A 49 15.67 -6.56 -4.23
CA ILE A 49 15.97 -5.67 -5.35
C ILE A 49 17.48 -5.41 -5.39
N SER A 50 18.11 -5.72 -6.52
CA SER A 50 19.52 -5.45 -6.79
C SER A 50 19.68 -4.26 -7.73
N ILE A 51 20.81 -3.57 -7.62
CA ILE A 51 21.24 -2.62 -8.65
C ILE A 51 21.56 -3.42 -9.93
N ASP A 52 21.26 -2.84 -11.09
CA ASP A 52 21.47 -3.42 -12.43
C ASP A 52 20.62 -4.64 -12.79
N GLU A 53 19.67 -5.05 -11.93
CA GLU A 53 18.68 -6.09 -12.24
C GLU A 53 17.26 -5.48 -12.40
N PRO A 54 16.39 -6.06 -13.25
CA PRO A 54 15.00 -5.64 -13.33
C PRO A 54 14.27 -5.83 -11.99
N ILE A 55 13.51 -4.80 -11.58
CA ILE A 55 12.63 -4.90 -10.42
C ILE A 55 11.39 -5.71 -10.82
N ASN A 56 11.29 -6.93 -10.28
CA ASN A 56 10.12 -7.78 -10.49
C ASN A 56 9.16 -7.62 -9.31
N GLY A 57 8.03 -6.98 -9.56
CA GLY A 57 6.98 -6.78 -8.56
C GLY A 57 5.63 -6.62 -9.26
N TYR A 58 4.55 -6.83 -8.52
CA TYR A 58 3.21 -6.67 -9.08
C TYR A 58 2.27 -5.95 -8.13
N LEU A 59 1.29 -5.27 -8.71
CA LEU A 59 0.19 -4.65 -8.01
C LEU A 59 -1.04 -5.55 -8.13
N THR A 60 -1.74 -5.76 -7.02
CA THR A 60 -3.06 -6.39 -7.02
C THR A 60 -4.10 -5.35 -6.64
N ILE A 61 -5.11 -5.19 -7.50
CA ILE A 61 -6.29 -4.36 -7.22
C ILE A 61 -7.46 -5.28 -6.96
N THR A 62 -8.08 -5.17 -5.79
CA THR A 62 -9.18 -6.02 -5.34
C THR A 62 -10.45 -5.19 -5.20
N ASN A 63 -11.52 -5.59 -5.87
CA ASN A 63 -12.84 -5.06 -5.65
C ASN A 63 -13.56 -5.86 -4.55
N ASN A 64 -13.61 -5.29 -3.36
CA ASN A 64 -14.33 -5.78 -2.20
C ASN A 64 -15.82 -5.38 -2.17
N SER A 65 -16.37 -4.67 -3.17
CA SER A 65 -17.82 -4.37 -3.21
C SER A 65 -18.64 -5.62 -3.54
N LEU A 66 -19.96 -5.48 -3.41
CA LEU A 66 -20.94 -6.44 -3.91
C LEU A 66 -21.30 -6.23 -5.40
N SER A 67 -20.72 -5.21 -6.06
CA SER A 67 -21.01 -4.86 -7.45
C SER A 67 -19.76 -4.88 -8.32
N GLU A 68 -19.92 -4.84 -9.64
CA GLU A 68 -18.81 -4.50 -10.53
C GLU A 68 -18.34 -3.06 -10.27
N GLN A 69 -17.04 -2.82 -10.43
CA GLN A 69 -16.43 -1.49 -10.33
C GLN A 69 -15.55 -1.23 -11.55
N THR A 70 -15.67 -0.04 -12.12
CA THR A 70 -14.71 0.50 -13.07
C THR A 70 -13.67 1.31 -12.31
N ILE A 71 -12.42 0.86 -12.36
CA ILE A 71 -11.30 1.43 -11.61
C ILE A 71 -10.30 2.02 -12.61
N ASN A 72 -10.03 3.30 -12.46
CA ASN A 72 -8.95 3.98 -13.18
C ASN A 72 -7.73 4.04 -12.26
N ALA A 73 -6.68 3.29 -12.61
CA ALA A 73 -5.44 3.22 -11.85
C ALA A 73 -4.35 4.03 -12.56
N GLN A 74 -3.68 4.90 -11.80
CA GLN A 74 -2.46 5.58 -12.19
C GLN A 74 -1.33 5.09 -11.27
N ILE A 75 -0.27 4.53 -11.83
CA ILE A 75 0.86 3.98 -11.09
C ILE A 75 2.12 4.71 -11.54
N GLN A 76 2.76 5.42 -10.62
CA GLN A 76 4.00 6.14 -10.84
C GLN A 76 5.13 5.50 -10.04
N ILE A 77 6.28 5.30 -10.68
CA ILE A 77 7.50 4.80 -10.06
C ILE A 77 8.54 5.92 -10.15
N ASP A 78 9.03 6.33 -8.99
CA ASP A 78 10.00 7.41 -8.84
C ASP A 78 11.30 6.90 -8.22
N LEU A 79 12.42 7.48 -8.65
CA LEU A 79 13.67 7.37 -7.92
C LEU A 79 13.68 8.47 -6.86
N THR A 80 13.71 8.08 -5.59
CA THR A 80 13.63 8.99 -4.46
C THR A 80 14.86 8.82 -3.56
N SER A 81 15.41 9.91 -3.04
CA SER A 81 16.47 9.87 -2.04
C SER A 81 15.96 9.29 -0.72
N TYR A 82 16.87 8.89 0.17
CA TYR A 82 16.52 8.43 1.51
C TYR A 82 15.79 9.49 2.37
N THR A 83 15.86 10.78 1.98
CA THR A 83 15.15 11.89 2.63
C THR A 83 13.75 12.13 2.07
N GLY A 84 13.31 11.35 1.07
CA GLY A 84 12.02 11.54 0.41
C GLY A 84 12.03 12.52 -0.76
N LEU A 85 13.19 13.02 -1.19
CA LEU A 85 13.27 13.91 -2.37
C LEU A 85 13.21 13.08 -3.66
N VAL A 86 12.22 13.34 -4.52
CA VAL A 86 12.14 12.74 -5.85
C VAL A 86 13.27 13.28 -6.72
N ILE A 87 14.13 12.39 -7.19
CA ILE A 87 15.27 12.69 -8.08
C ILE A 87 14.79 12.69 -9.53
N THR A 88 14.04 11.67 -9.94
CA THR A 88 13.49 11.57 -11.29
C THR A 88 12.29 10.60 -11.34
N HIS A 89 11.40 10.83 -12.31
CA HIS A 89 10.30 9.92 -12.63
C HIS A 89 10.81 8.81 -13.56
N ILE A 90 10.60 7.55 -13.17
CA ILE A 90 11.10 6.39 -13.93
C ILE A 90 10.03 5.87 -14.88
N TYR A 91 8.80 5.72 -14.39
CA TYR A 91 7.73 5.09 -15.16
C TYR A 91 6.34 5.53 -14.72
N LEU A 92 5.42 5.63 -15.68
CA LEU A 92 4.01 5.94 -15.47
C LEU A 92 3.14 4.94 -16.24
N ILE A 93 2.17 4.34 -15.56
CA ILE A 93 1.11 3.54 -16.18
C ILE A 93 -0.24 4.12 -15.82
N GLU A 94 -1.09 4.24 -16.83
CA GLU A 94 -2.50 4.54 -16.68
C GLU A 94 -3.31 3.38 -17.23
N LYS A 95 -4.24 2.86 -16.44
CA LYS A 95 -5.05 1.71 -16.84
C LYS A 95 -6.47 1.82 -16.30
N SER A 96 -7.45 1.66 -17.19
CA SER A 96 -8.85 1.46 -16.82
C SER A 96 -9.14 -0.03 -16.73
N LEU A 97 -9.77 -0.45 -15.66
CA LEU A 97 -10.06 -1.84 -15.33
C LEU A 97 -11.52 -1.97 -14.97
N ILE A 98 -12.14 -3.07 -15.38
CA ILE A 98 -13.46 -3.46 -14.93
C ILE A 98 -13.26 -4.70 -14.07
N ILE A 99 -13.53 -4.59 -12.77
CA ILE A 99 -13.32 -5.67 -11.81
C ILE A 99 -14.66 -6.07 -11.21
N GLN A 100 -15.00 -7.35 -11.32
CA GLN A 100 -16.24 -7.90 -10.77
C GLN A 100 -16.26 -7.84 -9.24
N SER A 101 -17.48 -7.98 -8.70
CA SER A 101 -17.72 -8.13 -7.27
C SER A 101 -16.83 -9.22 -6.65
N LYS A 102 -16.16 -8.88 -5.55
CA LYS A 102 -15.27 -9.78 -4.77
C LYS A 102 -14.13 -10.41 -5.57
N GLN A 103 -13.66 -9.76 -6.65
CA GLN A 103 -12.54 -10.23 -7.46
C GLN A 103 -11.29 -9.34 -7.35
N SER A 104 -10.15 -9.92 -7.69
CA SER A 104 -8.86 -9.23 -7.77
C SER A 104 -8.30 -9.31 -9.18
N MET A 105 -7.61 -8.25 -9.60
CA MET A 105 -6.88 -8.20 -10.86
C MET A 105 -5.42 -7.85 -10.62
N LEU A 106 -4.53 -8.53 -11.32
CA LEU A 106 -3.09 -8.30 -11.26
C LEU A 106 -2.68 -7.32 -12.36
N ILE A 107 -1.85 -6.34 -11.99
CA ILE A 107 -1.27 -5.34 -12.88
C ILE A 107 0.25 -5.37 -12.69
N MET A 108 0.96 -5.44 -13.82
CA MET A 108 2.41 -5.57 -13.97
C MET A 108 3.00 -6.95 -13.65
N ARG A 109 4.03 -7.28 -14.43
CA ARG A 109 5.02 -8.32 -14.22
C ARG A 109 6.38 -7.67 -14.45
#